data_AF-A0A1J5Q2T9-F1
#
_entry.id   AF-A0A1J5Q2T9-F1
#
_cell.length_a   1.000
_cell.length_b   1.000
_cell.length_c   1.000
_cell.angle_alpha   90.00
_cell.angle_beta   90.00
_cell.angle_gamma   90.00
#
_symmetry.space_group_name_H-M   'P 1'
#
loop_
_entity.id
_entity.type
_entity.pdbx_description
1 polymer ?
#
loop_
_entity_poly.entity_id
_entity_poly.type
_entity_poly.pdbx_seq_one_letter_code
_entity_poly.pdbx_strand_id
1 'polypeptide(L)' 'MISLSESPVLVDMTNDILLHVRGYRQLTIGRVDRIAASLPEHLAIIEALEQRDTELAEKLARDHTLGLAAFVETHGQELF' A
#
# COMPACT_ATOMS: atom_id res chain seq x y z
N MET A 1 -7.30 -1.46 -9.86
CA MET A 1 -8.13 -1.35 -8.63
C MET A 1 -8.75 0.05 -8.53
N ILE A 2 -7.97 1.14 -8.49
CA ILE A 2 -8.55 2.51 -8.45
C ILE A 2 -9.41 2.86 -9.69
N SER A 3 -9.09 2.30 -10.86
CA SER A 3 -9.89 2.45 -12.09
C SER A 3 -11.31 1.90 -11.97
N LEU A 4 -11.57 0.98 -11.03
CA LEU A 4 -12.90 0.44 -10.77
C LEU A 4 -13.79 1.40 -9.96
N SER A 5 -13.23 2.52 -9.45
CA SER A 5 -14.02 3.57 -8.81
C SER A 5 -14.85 4.39 -9.80
N GLU A 6 -14.59 4.23 -11.11
CA GLU A 6 -15.22 5.00 -12.20
C GLU A 6 -15.12 6.53 -12.02
N SER A 7 -14.17 6.99 -11.21
CA SER A 7 -13.94 8.41 -10.92
C SER A 7 -12.60 8.87 -11.48
N PRO A 8 -12.61 9.70 -12.55
CA PRO A 8 -11.38 10.25 -13.13
C PRO A 8 -10.56 11.04 -12.10
N VAL A 9 -11.22 11.78 -11.21
CA VAL A 9 -10.56 12.55 -10.15
C VAL A 9 -9.77 11.63 -9.19
N LEU A 10 -10.37 10.51 -8.78
CA LEU A 10 -9.69 9.56 -7.90
C LEU A 10 -8.52 8.88 -8.61
N VAL A 11 -8.67 8.56 -9.90
CA VAL A 11 -7.60 7.97 -10.71
C VAL A 11 -6.41 8.92 -10.83
N ASP A 12 -6.66 10.19 -11.20
CA ASP A 12 -5.62 11.19 -11.41
C ASP A 12 -4.87 11.48 -10.11
N MET A 13 -5.58 11.76 -9.01
CA MET A 13 -4.97 11.98 -7.69
C MET A 13 -4.14 10.79 -7.22
N THR A 14 -4.62 9.56 -7.44
CA THR A 14 -3.92 8.35 -6.98
C THR A 14 -2.67 8.10 -7.81
N ASN A 15 -2.67 8.43 -9.11
CA ASN A 15 -1.51 8.29 -9.98
C ASN A 15 -0.32 9.16 -9.53
N ASP A 16 -0.59 10.39 -9.11
CA ASP A 16 0.44 11.32 -8.62
C ASP A 16 1.16 10.77 -7.37
N ILE A 17 0.40 10.19 -6.43
CA ILE A 17 0.95 9.64 -5.20
C ILE A 17 1.61 8.28 -5.42
N LEU A 18 1.04 7.43 -6.30
CA LEU A 18 1.55 6.09 -6.59
C LEU A 18 2.98 6.10 -7.14
N LEU A 19 3.39 7.16 -7.83
CA LEU A 19 4.77 7.32 -8.29
C LEU A 19 5.76 7.25 -7.12
N HIS A 20 5.48 8.01 -6.05
CA HIS A 20 6.33 8.05 -4.85
C HIS A 20 6.33 6.70 -4.13
N VAL A 21 5.16 6.08 -3.96
CA VAL A 21 5.02 4.76 -3.32
C VAL A 21 5.79 3.68 -4.10
N ARG A 22 5.74 3.69 -5.43
CA ARG A 22 6.48 2.75 -6.28
C ARG A 22 8.00 2.93 -6.15
N GLY A 23 8.48 4.17 -6.10
CA GLY A 23 9.89 4.47 -5.86
C GLY A 23 10.38 3.88 -4.54
N TYR A 24 9.66 4.13 -3.44
CA TYR A 24 10.01 3.56 -2.13
C TYR A 24 9.92 2.04 -2.10
N ARG A 25 8.91 1.45 -2.72
CA ARG A 25 8.82 -0.01 -2.84
C ARG A 25 10.04 -0.57 -3.57
N GLN A 26 10.48 0.04 -4.67
CA GLN A 26 11.67 -0.42 -5.40
C GLN A 26 12.92 -0.43 -4.52
N LEU A 27 13.10 0.58 -3.66
CA LEU A 27 14.24 0.67 -2.74
C LEU A 27 14.16 -0.34 -1.58
N THR A 28 12.97 -0.83 -1.24
CA THR A 28 12.73 -1.61 -0.02
C THR A 28 12.35 -3.07 -0.27
N ILE A 29 11.88 -3.43 -1.46
CA ILE A 29 11.38 -4.79 -1.78
C ILE A 29 12.47 -5.87 -1.74
N GLY A 30 13.74 -5.49 -1.93
CA GLY A 30 14.88 -6.40 -1.81
C GLY A 30 15.27 -6.71 -0.35
N ARG A 31 14.72 -5.98 0.62
CA ARG A 31 14.90 -6.29 2.05
C ARG A 31 13.94 -7.41 2.42
N VAL A 32 14.49 -8.59 2.69
CA VAL A 32 13.78 -9.88 2.89
C VAL A 32 12.56 -9.75 3.80
N ASP A 33 12.63 -8.89 4.83
CA ASP A 33 11.57 -8.70 5.81
C ASP A 33 10.31 -8.02 5.25
N ARG A 34 10.42 -7.28 4.13
CA ARG A 34 9.31 -6.47 3.61
C ARG A 34 8.35 -7.23 2.73
N ILE A 35 8.81 -8.23 1.98
CA ILE A 35 7.92 -9.12 1.24
C ILE A 35 7.15 -10.00 2.22
N ALA A 36 7.83 -10.54 3.23
CA ALA A 36 7.22 -11.38 4.25
C ALA A 36 6.13 -10.64 5.05
N ALA A 37 6.31 -9.33 5.31
CA ALA A 37 5.33 -8.50 5.98
C ALA A 37 4.17 -8.05 5.06
N SER A 38 4.46 -7.58 3.84
CA SER A 38 3.45 -6.93 2.98
C SER A 38 2.55 -7.89 2.22
N LEU A 39 3.00 -9.11 1.92
CA LEU A 39 2.18 -10.08 1.18
C LEU A 39 0.93 -10.53 1.96
N PRO A 40 1.03 -10.94 3.24
CA PRO A 40 -0.16 -11.26 4.04
C PRO A 40 -1.14 -10.09 4.18
N GLU A 41 -0.63 -8.86 4.33
CA GLU A 41 -1.45 -7.64 4.40
C GLU A 41 -2.27 -7.44 3.12
N HIS A 42 -1.63 -7.59 1.95
CA HIS A 42 -2.33 -7.50 0.67
C HIS A 42 -3.39 -8.59 0.49
N LEU A 43 -3.10 -9.82 0.91
CA LEU A 43 -4.08 -10.91 0.83
C LEU A 43 -5.29 -10.64 1.72
N ALA A 44 -5.09 -10.12 2.94
CA ALA A 44 -6.19 -9.75 3.83
C ALA A 44 -7.07 -8.62 3.25
N ILE A 45 -6.47 -7.63 2.57
CA ILE A 45 -7.25 -6.58 1.87
C ILE A 45 -8.10 -7.19 0.76
N ILE A 46 -7.52 -8.09 -0.05
CA ILE A 46 -8.25 -8.75 -1.14
C ILE A 46 -9.42 -9.57 -0.58
N GLU A 47 -9.20 -10.34 0.49
CA GLU A 47 -10.25 -11.15 1.12
C GLU A 47 -11.40 -10.29 1.65
N ALA A 48 -11.11 -9.15 2.31
CA ALA A 48 -12.14 -8.23 2.76
C ALA A 48 -12.95 -7.63 1.59
N LEU A 49 -12.28 -7.30 0.48
CA LEU A 49 -12.95 -6.83 -0.74
C LEU A 49 -13.83 -7.91 -1.37
N GLU A 50 -13.37 -9.16 -1.42
CA GLU A 50 -14.13 -10.29 -1.95
C GLU A 50 -15.38 -10.59 -1.11
N GLN A 51 -15.29 -10.43 0.21
CA GLN A 51 -16.41 -10.54 1.14
C GLN A 51 -17.34 -9.33 1.13
N ARG A 52 -16.97 -8.25 0.41
CA ARG A 52 -17.67 -6.95 0.40
C ARG A 52 -17.75 -6.29 1.78
N ASP A 53 -16.81 -6.60 2.67
CA ASP A 53 -16.67 -5.92 3.96
C ASP A 53 -15.89 -4.62 3.75
N THR A 54 -16.63 -3.54 3.50
CA THR A 54 -16.06 -2.24 3.16
C THR A 54 -15.29 -1.61 4.32
N GLU A 55 -15.75 -1.82 5.56
CA GLU A 55 -15.13 -1.24 6.76
C GLU A 55 -13.79 -1.92 7.04
N LEU A 56 -13.75 -3.26 6.94
CA LEU A 56 -12.51 -4.00 7.09
C LEU A 56 -11.53 -3.70 5.96
N ALA A 57 -12.00 -3.64 4.71
CA ALA A 57 -11.15 -3.31 3.57
C ALA A 57 -10.52 -1.92 3.70
N GLU A 58 -11.30 -0.92 4.13
CA GLU A 58 -10.77 0.44 4.38
C GLU A 58 -9.71 0.42 5.48
N LYS A 59 -10.01 -0.22 6.62
CA LYS A 59 -9.09 -0.30 7.74
C LYS A 59 -7.76 -0.95 7.35
N LEU A 60 -7.82 -2.11 6.68
CA LEU A 60 -6.61 -2.83 6.26
C LEU A 60 -5.78 -2.04 5.23
N ALA A 61 -6.43 -1.38 4.28
CA ALA A 61 -5.74 -0.55 3.29
C ALA A 61 -5.05 0.68 3.93
N ARG A 62 -5.70 1.29 4.92
CA ARG A 62 -5.14 2.39 5.71
C ARG A 62 -3.95 1.92 6.55
N ASP A 63 -4.11 0.82 7.28
CA ASP A 63 -3.08 0.24 8.14
C ASP A 63 -1.83 -0.13 7.32
N HIS A 64 -2.01 -0.77 6.16
CA HIS A 64 -0.92 -1.10 5.24
C HIS A 64 -0.15 0.16 4.76
N THR A 65 -0.88 1.23 4.41
CA THR A 65 -0.26 2.50 3.97
C THR A 65 0.55 3.14 5.09
N LEU A 66 0.02 3.17 6.31
CA LEU A 66 0.72 3.71 7.48
C LEU A 66 1.90 2.83 7.91
N GLY A 67 1.82 1.51 7.73
CA GLY A 67 2.93 0.59 7.94
C GLY A 67 4.11 0.84 7.00
N LEU A 68 3.86 1.28 5.76
CA LEU A 68 4.93 1.77 4.88
C LEU A 68 5.56 3.04 5.42
N ALA A 69 4.76 4.01 5.87
CA ALA A 69 5.26 5.28 6.42
C ALA A 69 6.15 5.06 7.65
N ALA A 70 5.70 4.26 8.62
CA ALA A 70 6.46 3.95 9.83
C ALA A 70 7.81 3.28 9.54
N PHE A 71 7.84 2.39 8.55
CA PHE A 71 9.09 1.77 8.13
C PHE A 71 10.03 2.75 7.44
N VAL A 72 9.52 3.66 6.59
CA VAL A 72 10.34 4.69 5.95
C VAL A 72 10.90 5.63 7.02
N GLU A 73 10.13 5.98 8.05
CA GLU A 73 10.63 6.74 9.19
C GLU A 73 11.75 6.00 9.93
N THR A 74 11.59 4.69 10.11
CA THR A 74 12.56 3.87 10.86
C THR A 74 13.84 3.54 10.05
N HIS A 75 13.73 3.29 8.74
CA HIS A 75 14.82 2.76 7.91
C HIS A 75 15.24 3.69 6.76
N GLY A 76 14.57 4.82 6.57
CA GLY A 76 14.78 5.71 5.43
C GLY A 76 16.16 6.34 5.37
N GLN A 77 16.81 6.51 6.52
CA GLN A 77 18.21 6.99 6.60
C GLN A 77 19.21 5.96 6.08
N GLU A 78 18.84 4.69 5.94
CA GLU A 78 19.71 3.65 5.37
C GLU A 78 19.52 3.50 3.85
N LEU A 79 18.61 4.29 3.25
CA LEU A 79 18.33 4.29 1.81
C LEU A 79 19.15 5.34 1.05
N PHE A 80 19.85 6.23 1.76
CA PHE A 80 20.71 7.31 1.26
C PHE A 80 21.96 7.46 2.12
#